data_AF-W1Y252-F1
#
_entry.id   AF-W1Y252-F1
#
_cell.length_a   1.000
_cell.length_b   1.000
_cell.length_c   1.000
_cell.angle_alpha   90.00
_cell.angle_beta   90.00
_cell.angle_gamma   90.00
#
_symmetry.space_group_name_H-M   'P 1'
#
loop_
_entity.id
_entity.type
_entity.pdbx_description
1 polymer ?
#
loop_
_entity_poly.entity_id
_entity_poly.type
_entity_poly.pdbx_seq_one_letter_code
_entity_poly.pdbx_strand_id
1 'polypeptide(L)'
;DRPIVIMLDPGHGGEDSGAVGKYKTREKDVVLQIARRLRSLIEKEGNMKVYMTRNEDIFIPLQVRVAKAQKQRADLFVSIHADAFTSR
;
A
#
# COMPACT_ATOMS: atom_id res chain seq x y z
N ASP A 1 -7.78 6.35 25.24
CA ASP A 1 -6.75 5.70 24.40
C ASP A 1 -6.43 6.54 23.17
N ARG A 2 -5.21 6.39 22.64
CA ARG A 2 -4.83 7.05 21.38
C ARG A 2 -5.34 6.23 20.18
N PRO A 3 -5.66 6.87 19.04
CA PRO A 3 -6.04 6.14 17.83
C PRO A 3 -4.95 5.18 17.36
N ILE A 4 -5.37 4.03 16.82
CA ILE A 4 -4.47 3.09 16.14
C ILE A 4 -4.06 3.70 14.81
N VAL A 5 -2.77 3.83 14.56
CA VAL A 5 -2.21 4.39 13.32
C VAL A 5 -1.79 3.25 12.39
N ILE A 6 -2.41 3.18 11.21
CA ILE A 6 -2.17 2.16 10.20
C ILE A 6 -1.47 2.80 9.00
N MET A 7 -0.35 2.23 8.56
CA MET A 7 0.29 2.58 7.29
C MET A 7 -0.07 1.51 6.25
N LEU A 8 -0.72 1.91 5.17
CA LEU A 8 -0.93 1.07 3.99
C LEU A 8 0.17 1.33 2.97
N ASP A 9 0.81 0.26 2.51
CA ASP A 9 1.86 0.31 1.51
C ASP A 9 1.41 -0.43 0.25
N PRO A 10 0.75 0.25 -0.71
CA PRO A 10 0.55 -0.33 -2.03
C PRO A 10 1.91 -0.50 -2.72
N GLY A 11 2.29 -1.77 -2.95
CA GLY A 11 3.56 -2.16 -3.56
C GLY A 11 3.83 -1.49 -4.92
N HIS A 12 5.09 -1.49 -5.36
CA HIS A 12 5.50 -0.97 -6.68
C HIS A 12 5.12 0.51 -6.90
N GLY A 13 4.92 0.93 -8.15
CA GLY A 13 4.51 2.28 -8.56
C GLY A 13 5.54 2.95 -9.48
N GLY A 14 5.08 3.90 -10.30
CA GLY A 14 5.94 4.58 -11.26
C GLY A 14 6.47 3.62 -12.32
N GLU A 15 7.79 3.59 -12.50
CA GLU A 15 8.47 2.71 -13.45
C GLU A 15 8.40 1.22 -13.06
N ASP A 16 8.22 0.92 -11.77
CA ASP A 16 8.04 -0.44 -11.28
C ASP A 16 6.56 -0.85 -11.41
N SER A 17 6.25 -1.72 -12.37
CA SER A 17 4.90 -2.23 -12.59
C SER A 17 4.45 -3.29 -11.59
N GLY A 18 5.41 -3.92 -10.90
CA GLY A 18 5.21 -5.24 -10.29
C GLY A 18 4.85 -6.31 -11.32
N ALA A 19 4.17 -7.35 -10.87
CA ALA A 19 3.68 -8.42 -11.72
C ALA A 19 2.75 -7.89 -12.83
N VAL A 20 2.86 -8.51 -14.02
CA VAL A 20 2.02 -8.20 -15.18
C VAL A 20 1.18 -9.42 -15.53
N GLY A 21 -0.14 -9.28 -15.43
CA GLY A 21 -1.10 -10.33 -15.75
C GLY A 21 -1.30 -10.52 -17.27
N LYS A 22 -1.97 -11.63 -17.63
CA LYS A 22 -2.27 -12.03 -19.02
C LYS A 22 -2.87 -10.91 -19.89
N TYR A 23 -3.72 -10.07 -19.29
CA TYR A 23 -4.41 -8.97 -19.97
C TYR A 23 -3.71 -7.61 -19.80
N LYS A 24 -2.39 -7.62 -19.52
CA LYS A 24 -1.57 -6.43 -19.21
C LYS A 24 -2.02 -5.67 -17.97
N THR A 25 -2.79 -6.30 -17.09
CA THR A 25 -3.08 -5.78 -15.75
C THR A 25 -1.76 -5.66 -14.99
N ARG A 26 -1.48 -4.49 -14.43
CA ARG A 26 -0.25 -4.24 -13.67
C ARG A 26 -0.58 -4.28 -12.18
N GLU A 27 0.22 -5.02 -11.42
CA GLU A 27 0.09 -5.13 -9.97
C GLU A 27 -0.02 -3.76 -9.31
N LYS A 28 0.86 -2.81 -9.70
CA LYS A 28 0.87 -1.44 -9.14
C LYS A 28 -0.49 -0.72 -9.17
N ASP A 29 -1.29 -0.99 -10.21
CA ASP A 29 -2.61 -0.37 -10.41
C ASP A 29 -3.66 -1.05 -9.52
N VAL A 30 -3.59 -2.38 -9.42
CA VAL A 30 -4.49 -3.21 -8.61
C VAL A 30 -4.29 -2.90 -7.13
N VAL A 31 -3.05 -2.93 -6.65
CA VAL A 31 -2.75 -2.73 -5.22
C VAL A 31 -3.05 -1.30 -4.77
N LEU A 32 -2.91 -0.29 -5.64
CA LEU A 32 -3.31 1.08 -5.34
C LEU A 32 -4.83 1.20 -5.17
N GLN A 33 -5.62 0.54 -6.03
CA GLN A 33 -7.08 0.51 -5.91
C GLN A 33 -7.53 -0.20 -4.62
N ILE A 34 -6.93 -1.34 -4.30
CA ILE A 34 -7.19 -2.06 -3.05
C ILE A 34 -6.87 -1.18 -1.84
N ALA A 35 -5.69 -0.55 -1.83
CA ALA A 35 -5.26 0.30 -0.72
C ALA A 35 -6.18 1.51 -0.51
N ARG A 36 -6.65 2.15 -1.59
CA ARG A 36 -7.64 3.25 -1.51
C ARG A 36 -8.97 2.79 -0.94
N ARG A 37 -9.46 1.61 -1.35
CA ARG A 37 -10.70 1.04 -0.80
C ARG A 37 -10.54 0.69 0.68
N LEU A 38 -9.43 0.07 1.07
CA LEU A 38 -9.12 -0.24 2.46
C LEU A 38 -9.00 1.03 3.32
N ARG A 39 -8.34 2.07 2.80
CA ARG A 39 -8.28 3.39 3.44
C ARG A 39 -9.68 3.93 3.73
N SER A 40 -10.59 3.94 2.76
CA SER A 40 -11.96 4.42 2.96
C SER A 40 -12.78 3.58 3.94
N LEU A 41 -12.42 2.30 4.16
CA LEU A 41 -13.02 1.48 5.21
C LEU A 41 -12.45 1.86 6.58
N ILE A 42 -11.13 1.99 6.71
CA ILE A 42 -10.47 2.37 7.97
C ILE A 42 -10.90 3.79 8.41
N GLU A 43 -11.05 4.73 7.47
CA GLU A 43 -11.50 6.11 7.78
C GLU A 43 -12.92 6.17 8.37
N LYS A 44 -13.72 5.10 8.25
CA LYS A 44 -15.05 5.00 8.88
C LYS A 44 -14.97 4.51 10.33
N GLU A 45 -13.84 3.97 10.75
CA GLU A 45 -13.63 3.47 12.11
C GLU A 45 -13.20 4.62 13.04
N GLY A 46 -13.98 4.88 14.09
CA GLY A 46 -13.82 6.07 14.94
C GLY A 46 -12.51 6.15 15.75
N ASN A 47 -11.80 5.03 15.93
CA ASN A 47 -10.55 4.96 16.70
C ASN A 47 -9.32 4.55 15.87
N MET A 48 -9.38 4.73 14.55
CA MET A 48 -8.27 4.42 13.64
C MET A 48 -7.88 5.65 12.80
N LYS A 49 -6.59 5.73 12.46
CA LYS A 49 -6.03 6.68 11.50
C LYS A 49 -5.23 5.92 10.46
N VAL A 50 -5.38 6.29 9.20
CA VAL A 50 -4.70 5.61 8.10
C VAL A 50 -3.86 6.59 7.28
N TYR A 51 -2.64 6.15 6.97
CA TYR A 51 -1.75 6.82 6.02
C TYR A 51 -1.38 5.85 4.89
N MET A 52 -0.91 6.39 3.77
CA MET A 52 -0.46 5.59 2.64
C MET A 52 0.98 5.97 2.26
N THR A 53 1.82 5.01 1.90
CA THR A 53 3.17 5.28 1.41
C THR A 53 3.16 6.01 0.06
N ARG A 54 2.16 5.70 -0.79
CA ARG A 54 1.78 6.43 -2.01
C ARG A 54 0.26 6.41 -2.18
N ASN A 55 -0.30 7.49 -2.72
CA ASN A 55 -1.70 7.56 -3.17
C ASN A 55 -1.80 7.96 -4.65
N GLU A 56 -0.70 7.81 -5.39
CA GLU A 56 -0.54 8.12 -6.80
C GLU A 56 0.35 7.05 -7.44
N ASP A 57 0.45 7.04 -8.77
CA ASP A 57 1.33 6.15 -9.51
C ASP A 57 2.77 6.69 -9.52
N ILE A 58 3.44 6.57 -8.38
CA ILE A 58 4.83 7.00 -8.18
C ILE A 58 5.66 5.87 -7.57
N PHE A 59 6.92 5.80 -7.95
CA PHE A 59 7.87 4.88 -7.34
C PHE A 59 8.30 5.41 -5.97
N ILE A 60 8.24 4.56 -4.95
CA ILE A 60 8.78 4.84 -3.61
C ILE A 60 9.83 3.77 -3.28
N PRO A 61 11.10 4.13 -3.04
CA PRO A 61 12.12 3.18 -2.61
C PRO A 61 11.73 2.48 -1.30
N LEU A 62 12.07 1.19 -1.15
CA LEU A 62 11.68 0.37 0.01
C LEU A 62 12.02 1.02 1.36
N GLN A 63 13.23 1.58 1.49
CA GLN A 63 13.66 2.26 2.73
C GLN A 63 12.78 3.48 3.06
N VAL A 64 12.31 4.21 2.03
CA VAL A 64 11.43 5.38 2.21
C VAL A 64 10.03 4.94 2.67
N ARG A 65 9.53 3.77 2.24
CA ARG A 65 8.24 3.22 2.68
C ARG A 65 8.25 2.97 4.19
N VAL A 66 9.31 2.33 4.69
CA VAL A 66 9.51 2.07 6.13
C VAL A 66 9.70 3.38 6.90
N ALA A 67 10.52 4.30 6.39
CA ALA A 67 10.75 5.59 7.03
C ALA A 67 9.46 6.42 7.17
N LYS A 68 8.55 6.38 6.17
CA LYS A 68 7.23 7.01 6.27
C LYS A 68 6.40 6.42 7.41
N ALA A 69 6.40 5.11 7.57
CA ALA A 69 5.67 4.43 8.64
C ALA A 69 6.21 4.82 10.03
N GLN A 70 7.53 4.80 10.19
CA GLN A 70 8.21 5.20 11.43
C GLN A 70 7.95 6.67 11.77
N LYS A 71 8.00 7.57 10.77
CA LYS A 71 7.71 9.00 10.94
C LYS A 71 6.29 9.24 11.46
N GLN A 72 5.32 8.45 10.98
CA GLN A 72 3.93 8.53 11.46
C GLN A 72 3.67 7.76 12.75
N ARG A 73 4.70 7.08 13.30
CA ARG A 73 4.57 6.18 14.46
C ARG A 73 3.44 5.16 14.25
N ALA A 74 3.41 4.57 13.06
CA ALA A 74 2.41 3.56 12.72
C ALA A 74 2.50 2.38 13.69
N ASP A 75 1.35 1.95 14.20
CA ASP A 75 1.18 0.76 15.03
C ASP A 75 1.15 -0.50 14.16
N LEU A 76 0.66 -0.38 12.93
CA LEU A 76 0.60 -1.45 11.95
C LEU A 76 1.08 -0.95 10.58
N PHE A 77 1.93 -1.75 9.93
CA PHE A 77 2.32 -1.56 8.54
C PHE A 77 1.77 -2.72 7.71
N VAL A 78 0.94 -2.41 6.71
CA VAL A 78 0.31 -3.40 5.84
C VAL A 78 0.80 -3.18 4.42
N SER A 79 1.70 -4.05 3.96
CA SER A 79 2.09 -4.08 2.55
C SER A 79 1.09 -4.87 1.73
N ILE A 80 0.70 -4.34 0.58
CA ILE A 80 -0.32 -4.91 -0.31
C ILE A 80 0.34 -5.19 -1.65
N HIS A 81 0.40 -6.48 -1.99
CA HIS A 81 0.96 -7.01 -3.22
C HIS A 81 -0.04 -7.97 -3.89
N ALA A 82 0.11 -8.13 -5.19
CA ALA A 82 -0.57 -9.13 -6.00
C ALA A 82 0.49 -9.81 -6.87
N ASP A 83 1.38 -10.54 -6.18
CA ASP A 83 2.51 -11.23 -6.78
C ASP A 83 2.08 -12.26 -7.84
N ALA A 84 3.03 -12.60 -8.69
CA ALA A 84 2.91 -13.71 -9.63
C ALA A 84 3.98 -14.76 -9.34
N PHE A 85 3.62 -16.01 -9.64
CA PHE A 85 4.54 -17.14 -9.60
C PHE A 85 4.31 -18.00 -10.85
N THR A 86 5.39 -18.55 -11.41
CA THR A 86 5.36 -19.23 -12.72
C THR A 86 5.49 -20.74 -12.66
N SER A 87 5.89 -21.33 -11.52
CA SER A 87 5.88 -22.78 -11.31
C SER A 87 4.77 -23.20 -10.33
N ARG A 88 4.57 -24.50 -10.12
CA ARG A 88 3.81 -25.04 -8.99
C ARG A 88 4.77 -25.72 -8.04
#